data_AF-A0A4Q3UHN4-F1
#
_entry.id   AF-A0A4Q3UHN4-F1
#
_cell.length_a   1.000
_cell.length_b   1.000
_cell.length_c   1.000
_cell.angle_alpha   90.00
_cell.angle_beta   90.00
_cell.angle_gamma   90.00
#
_symmetry.space_group_name_H-M   'P 1'
#
loop_
_entity.id
_entity.type
_entity.pdbx_description
1 polymer ?
#
loop_
_entity_poly.entity_id
_entity_poly.type
_entity_poly.pdbx_seq_one_letter_code
_entity_poly.pdbx_strand_id
1 'polypeptide(L)'
;MSPSEFLGYKLGDHFTPHYRVVAYFEHAASMQPSRMKLFSYGKTYEGKPLHYAVVSSPENMARMADIRQNNMRLAGMVSGGAGDPNQPAVVWLSYNV
;
A
#
# COMPACT_ATOMS: atom_id res chain seq x y z
N MET A 1 17.18 -0.55 -1.02
CA MET A 1 17.89 0.40 -0.14
C MET A 1 16.93 0.91 0.93
N SER A 2 17.43 1.29 2.10
CA SER A 2 16.62 2.01 3.10
C SER A 2 16.19 3.40 2.56
N PRO A 3 15.17 4.03 3.14
CA PRO A 3 14.71 5.35 2.70
C PRO A 3 15.83 6.41 2.77
N SER A 4 16.60 6.45 3.86
CA SER A 4 17.68 7.43 4.04
C SER A 4 18.79 7.25 2.99
N GLU A 5 19.16 6.01 2.67
CA GLU A 5 20.15 5.73 1.62
C GLU A 5 19.65 6.13 0.23
N PHE A 6 18.37 5.89 -0.07
CA PHE A 6 17.78 6.27 -1.35
C PHE A 6 17.64 7.79 -1.48
N LEU A 7 17.30 8.47 -0.38
CA LEU A 7 17.09 9.93 -0.37
C LEU A 7 18.41 10.71 -0.26
N GLY A 8 19.46 10.13 0.31
CA GLY A 8 20.76 10.77 0.54
C GLY A 8 20.81 11.68 1.76
N TYR A 9 19.82 11.60 2.66
CA TYR A 9 19.75 12.35 3.92
C TYR A 9 18.94 11.57 4.95
N LYS A 10 19.07 11.91 6.24
CA LYS A 10 18.29 11.23 7.30
C LYS A 10 16.83 11.71 7.26
N LEU A 11 15.91 10.81 7.58
CA LEU A 11 14.50 11.14 7.67
C LEU A 11 14.27 12.23 8.72
N GLY A 12 13.53 13.27 8.35
CA GLY A 12 13.26 14.44 9.20
C GLY A 12 14.18 15.63 8.98
N ASP A 13 15.36 15.44 8.39
CA ASP A 13 16.32 16.53 8.18
C ASP A 13 15.86 17.53 7.09
N HIS A 14 15.13 17.05 6.09
CA HIS A 14 14.66 17.85 4.96
C HIS A 14 13.22 17.52 4.59
N PHE A 15 12.51 18.51 4.06
CA PHE A 15 11.26 18.27 3.36
C PHE A 15 11.51 17.37 2.14
N THR A 16 10.79 16.26 2.05
CA THR A 16 10.90 15.32 0.92
C THR A 16 9.79 15.62 -0.09
N PRO A 17 10.11 16.08 -1.31
CA PRO A 17 9.11 16.35 -2.32
C PRO A 17 8.34 15.08 -2.71
N HIS A 18 7.05 15.23 -3.04
CA HIS A 18 6.15 14.13 -3.39
C HIS A 18 6.75 13.16 -4.42
N TYR A 19 7.36 13.65 -5.50
CA TYR A 19 7.92 12.79 -6.54
C TYR A 19 9.04 11.87 -6.03
N ARG A 20 9.81 12.30 -5.02
CA ARG A 20 10.86 11.46 -4.40
C ARG A 20 10.25 10.39 -3.51
N VAL A 21 9.14 10.71 -2.82
CA VAL A 21 8.37 9.71 -2.07
C VAL A 21 7.85 8.65 -3.02
N VAL A 22 7.17 9.04 -4.10
CA VAL A 22 6.66 8.11 -5.12
C VAL A 22 7.78 7.24 -5.69
N ALA A 23 8.90 7.84 -6.09
CA ALA A 23 10.05 7.10 -6.64
C ALA A 23 10.60 6.06 -5.65
N TYR A 24 10.60 6.36 -4.35
CA TYR A 24 11.01 5.37 -3.35
C TYR A 24 10.02 4.21 -3.23
N PHE A 25 8.71 4.48 -3.25
CA PHE A 25 7.69 3.43 -3.23
C PHE A 25 7.75 2.53 -4.47
N GLU A 26 8.01 3.11 -5.65
CA GLU A 26 8.25 2.35 -6.89
C GLU A 26 9.48 1.45 -6.77
N HIS A 27 10.60 2.00 -6.29
CA HIS A 27 11.83 1.23 -6.04
C HIS A 27 11.61 0.11 -5.00
N ALA A 28 10.90 0.38 -3.90
CA ALA A 28 10.63 -0.60 -2.86
C ALA A 28 9.76 -1.75 -3.39
N ALA A 29 8.72 -1.43 -4.16
CA ALA A 29 7.87 -2.43 -4.80
C ALA A 29 8.64 -3.28 -5.82
N SER A 30 9.55 -2.69 -6.61
CA SER A 30 10.35 -3.44 -7.58
C SER A 30 11.38 -4.36 -6.91
N MET A 31 11.89 -3.99 -5.73
CA MET A 31 12.86 -4.78 -4.97
C MET A 31 12.22 -5.94 -4.20
N GLN A 32 10.97 -5.80 -3.73
CA GLN A 32 10.26 -6.85 -2.99
C GLN A 32 8.83 -7.08 -3.50
N PRO A 33 8.65 -7.53 -4.76
CA PRO A 33 7.33 -7.69 -5.38
C PRO A 33 6.44 -8.75 -4.68
N SER A 34 7.05 -9.67 -3.94
CA SER A 34 6.34 -10.67 -3.13
C SER A 34 5.78 -10.11 -1.82
N ARG A 35 6.25 -8.96 -1.35
CA ARG A 35 5.86 -8.37 -0.05
C ARG A 35 5.19 -7.01 -0.19
N MET A 36 5.37 -6.34 -1.34
CA MET A 36 4.83 -5.02 -1.60
C MET A 36 4.33 -4.91 -3.04
N LYS A 37 3.14 -4.31 -3.21
CA LYS A 37 2.62 -3.91 -4.52
C LYS A 37 2.15 -2.46 -4.45
N LEU A 38 2.52 -1.68 -5.46
CA LEU A 38 2.06 -0.31 -5.64
C LEU A 38 0.94 -0.30 -6.67
N PHE A 39 -0.17 0.36 -6.34
CA PHE A 39 -1.33 0.51 -7.21
C PHE A 39 -1.55 1.98 -7.51
N SER A 40 -1.86 2.31 -8.77
CA SER A 40 -2.31 3.64 -9.17
C SER A 40 -3.83 3.61 -9.29
N TYR A 41 -4.52 4.53 -8.63
CA TYR A 41 -5.99 4.61 -8.68
C TYR A 41 -6.52 5.85 -9.38
N GLY A 42 -5.65 6.79 -9.73
CA GLY A 42 -6.05 8.00 -10.44
C GLY A 42 -4.93 9.01 -10.56
N LYS A 43 -5.32 10.24 -10.86
CA LYS A 43 -4.45 11.41 -10.88
C LYS A 43 -5.18 12.59 -10.24
N THR A 44 -4.45 13.52 -9.65
CA THR A 44 -5.00 14.80 -9.19
C THR A 44 -5.38 15.69 -10.37
N TYR A 45 -6.08 16.80 -10.11
CA TYR A 45 -6.37 17.83 -11.12
C TYR A 45 -5.11 18.39 -11.79
N GLU A 46 -3.99 18.45 -11.07
CA GLU A 46 -2.69 18.88 -11.59
C GLU A 46 -1.92 17.74 -12.29
N GLY A 47 -2.54 16.57 -12.47
CA GLY A 47 -1.94 15.41 -13.14
C GLY A 47 -0.98 14.58 -12.30
N LYS A 48 -0.85 14.86 -10.99
CA LYS A 48 0.03 14.07 -10.10
C LYS A 48 -0.60 12.69 -9.85
N PRO A 49 0.17 11.59 -9.95
CA PRO A 49 -0.40 10.26 -9.80
C PRO A 49 -0.80 9.99 -8.35
N LEU A 50 -1.93 9.30 -8.19
CA LEU A 50 -2.46 8.90 -6.90
C LEU A 50 -2.24 7.40 -6.70
N HIS A 51 -1.51 7.08 -5.65
CA HIS A 51 -1.08 5.72 -5.36
C HIS A 51 -1.54 5.23 -3.99
N TYR A 52 -1.68 3.92 -3.87
CA TYR A 52 -1.64 3.23 -2.57
C TYR A 52 -0.70 2.03 -2.66
N ALA A 53 -0.03 1.73 -1.55
CA ALA A 53 0.83 0.56 -1.42
C ALA A 53 0.16 -0.47 -0.53
N VAL A 54 0.22 -1.73 -0.93
CA VAL A 54 -0.14 -2.87 -0.09
C VAL A 54 1.15 -3.54 0.34
N VAL A 55 1.34 -3.68 1.65
CA VAL A 55 2.52 -4.31 2.25
C VAL A 55 2.05 -5.46 3.14
N SER A 56 2.57 -6.66 2.92
CA SER A 56 2.24 -7.83 3.75
C SER A 56 3.32 -8.92 3.63
N SER A 57 3.09 -10.04 4.31
CA SER A 57 3.92 -11.24 4.13
C SER A 57 3.66 -11.88 2.75
N PRO A 58 4.62 -12.64 2.18
CA PRO A 58 4.43 -13.33 0.90
C PRO A 58 3.18 -14.21 0.87
N GLU A 59 2.87 -14.88 1.97
CA GLU A 59 1.72 -15.79 2.11
C GLU A 59 0.40 -15.02 1.99
N ASN A 60 0.31 -13.83 2.58
CA ASN A 60 -0.86 -12.97 2.47
C ASN A 60 -0.96 -12.32 1.09
N MET A 61 0.17 -11.89 0.51
CA MET A 61 0.21 -11.30 -0.83
C MET A 61 -0.25 -12.29 -1.91
N ALA A 62 0.05 -13.58 -1.75
CA ALA A 62 -0.41 -14.65 -2.65
C ALA A 62 -1.94 -14.82 -2.66
N ARG A 63 -2.62 -14.52 -1.54
CA ARG A 63 -4.08 -14.64 -1.36
C ARG A 63 -4.78 -13.30 -1.10
N MET A 64 -4.19 -12.20 -1.58
CA MET A 64 -4.67 -10.83 -1.32
C MET A 64 -6.11 -10.61 -1.78
N ALA A 65 -6.53 -11.23 -2.88
CA ALA A 65 -7.90 -11.13 -3.40
C ALA A 65 -8.92 -11.76 -2.44
N ASP A 66 -8.59 -12.92 -1.85
CA ASP A 66 -9.44 -13.62 -0.90
C ASP A 66 -9.57 -12.85 0.41
N ILE A 67 -8.46 -12.29 0.92
CA ILE A 67 -8.45 -11.41 2.09
C ILE A 67 -9.34 -10.19 1.83
N ARG A 68 -9.22 -9.56 0.65
CA ARG A 68 -10.07 -8.43 0.27
C ARG A 68 -11.55 -8.82 0.26
N GLN A 69 -11.90 -9.95 -0.34
CA GLN A 69 -13.28 -10.42 -0.39
C GLN A 69 -13.83 -10.71 1.01
N ASN A 70 -13.06 -11.38 1.86
CA ASN A 70 -13.46 -11.67 3.22
C ASN A 70 -13.63 -10.39 4.06
N ASN A 71 -12.73 -9.41 3.89
CA ASN A 71 -12.87 -8.10 4.52
C ASN A 71 -14.18 -7.39 4.10
N MET A 72 -14.58 -7.48 2.82
CA MET A 72 -15.86 -6.93 2.37
C MET A 72 -17.06 -7.66 2.99
N ARG A 73 -16.98 -8.98 3.23
CA ARG A 73 -18.02 -9.73 3.95
C ARG A 73 -18.11 -9.27 5.41
N LEU A 74 -16.98 -9.14 6.11
CA LEU A 74 -16.94 -8.63 7.49
C LEU A 74 -17.49 -7.21 7.60
N ALA A 75 -17.26 -6.37 6.59
CA ALA A 75 -17.79 -5.01 6.51
C ALA A 75 -19.29 -4.94 6.11
N GLY A 76 -19.95 -6.08 5.86
CA GLY A 76 -21.35 -6.11 5.41
C GLY A 76 -21.58 -5.58 4.00
N MET A 77 -20.53 -5.44 3.18
CA MET A 77 -20.62 -4.91 1.81
C MET A 77 -21.00 -5.95 0.75
N VAL A 78 -21.04 -7.24 1.11
CA VAL A 78 -21.36 -8.34 0.19
C VAL A 78 -22.38 -9.27 0.86
N SER A 79 -23.46 -9.59 0.13
CA SER A 79 -24.45 -10.59 0.53
C SER A 79 -23.91 -12.01 0.34
N GLY A 80 -24.06 -12.91 1.32
CA GLY A 80 -23.79 -14.34 1.13
C GLY A 80 -23.05 -15.09 2.24
N GLY A 81 -22.86 -14.51 3.42
CA GLY A 81 -22.34 -15.24 4.59
C GLY A 81 -21.51 -14.36 5.53
N ALA A 82 -21.36 -14.81 6.77
CA ALA A 82 -20.46 -14.18 7.73
C ALA A 82 -19.01 -14.30 7.24
N GLY A 83 -18.24 -13.21 7.28
CA GLY A 83 -16.81 -13.27 7.01
C GLY A 83 -16.06 -14.03 8.11
N ASP A 84 -14.89 -14.58 7.79
CA ASP A 84 -14.00 -15.23 8.75
C ASP A 84 -13.31 -14.16 9.64
N PRO A 85 -13.60 -14.10 10.95
CA PRO A 85 -13.00 -13.13 11.85
C PRO A 85 -11.52 -13.43 12.14
N ASN A 86 -11.02 -14.62 11.81
CA ASN A 86 -9.63 -15.03 12.05
C ASN A 86 -8.67 -14.64 10.91
N GLN A 87 -9.16 -13.94 9.88
CA GLN A 87 -8.28 -13.41 8.84
C GLN A 87 -7.26 -12.39 9.41
N PRO A 88 -6.17 -12.11 8.67
CA PRO A 88 -5.27 -11.00 9.04
C PRO A 88 -6.02 -9.67 9.12
N ALA A 89 -5.68 -8.85 10.11
CA ALA A 89 -6.21 -7.50 10.22
C ALA A 89 -5.81 -6.64 9.00
N VAL A 90 -6.76 -5.89 8.47
CA VAL A 90 -6.53 -4.92 7.40
C VAL A 90 -6.50 -3.52 8.01
N VAL A 91 -5.37 -2.83 7.90
CA VAL A 91 -5.20 -1.45 8.38
C VAL A 91 -5.06 -0.52 7.19
N TRP A 92 -5.92 0.49 7.10
CA TRP A 92 -5.84 1.53 6.09
C TRP A 92 -5.24 2.80 6.68
N LEU A 93 -4.07 3.20 6.17
CA LEU A 93 -3.39 4.42 6.58
C LEU A 93 -3.46 5.43 5.43
N SER A 94 -4.26 6.47 5.62
CA SER A 94 -4.48 7.49 4.60
C SER A 94 -3.65 8.73 4.89
N TYR A 95 -2.61 8.92 4.10
CA TYR A 95 -1.72 10.09 4.18
C TYR A 95 -2.02 11.02 3.01
N ASN A 96 -3.16 11.72 3.09
CA ASN A 96 -3.50 12.76 2.13
C ASN A 96 -2.92 14.09 2.59
N VAL A 97 -2.59 14.95 1.63
CA VAL A 97 -2.20 16.35 1.83
C VAL A 97 -3.20 17.21 1.07
#